data_AF-A0A6C8UC93-F1
#
_entry.id   AF-A0A6C8UC93-F1
#
_cell.length_a   1.000
_cell.length_b   1.000
_cell.length_c   1.000
_cell.angle_alpha   90.00
_cell.angle_beta   90.00
_cell.angle_gamma   90.00
#
_symmetry.space_group_name_H-M   'P 1'
#
loop_
_entity.id
_entity.type
_entity.pdbx_description
1 polymer ?
#
loop_
_entity_poly.entity_id
_entity_poly.type
_entity_poly.pdbx_seq_one_letter_code
_entity_poly.pdbx_strand_id
1 'polypeptide(L)'
;MINVNSTAKDIEGLESYLANGYVEADSFNDPEDDALECLSNLLVKDSRGGLSFCKKILNSNNIDGVFIKGSALNFLLLSEQWSYAFEYLTSNADNITLAELEKALFYFYCAKNETDPYPVPEGLFKKLMKRYEELKNDPDAKFYHLHETYNDFSKAYPLNN
;
A
#
# COMPACT_ATOMS: atom_id res chain seq x y z
N MET A 1 -0.06 -29.98 2.27
CA MET A 1 0.38 -29.54 0.93
C MET A 1 -0.26 -28.19 0.69
N ILE A 2 0.53 -27.12 0.63
CA ILE A 2 0.03 -25.81 0.21
C ILE A 2 -0.26 -25.97 -1.28
N ASN A 3 -1.53 -25.83 -1.67
CA ASN A 3 -1.91 -25.90 -3.07
C ASN A 3 -1.45 -24.57 -3.70
N VAL A 4 -0.26 -24.56 -4.29
CA VAL A 4 0.28 -23.33 -4.86
C VAL A 4 -0.49 -23.05 -6.15
N ASN A 5 -1.35 -22.04 -6.11
CA ASN A 5 -2.09 -21.57 -7.28
C ASN A 5 -1.13 -21.26 -8.44
N SER A 6 -1.57 -21.48 -9.67
CA SER A 6 -0.84 -20.99 -10.84
C SER A 6 -0.96 -19.46 -10.92
N THR A 7 -0.07 -18.80 -11.66
CA THR A 7 -0.20 -17.36 -11.93
C THR A 7 -1.54 -17.01 -12.57
N ALA A 8 -2.05 -17.87 -13.46
CA ALA A 8 -3.37 -17.69 -14.06
C ALA A 8 -4.48 -17.68 -13.02
N LYS A 9 -4.42 -18.56 -12.01
CA LYS A 9 -5.42 -18.63 -10.94
C LYS A 9 -5.34 -17.41 -10.01
N ASP A 10 -4.13 -16.96 -9.68
CA ASP A 10 -3.94 -15.74 -8.88
C ASP A 10 -4.47 -14.50 -9.63
N ILE A 11 -4.27 -14.42 -10.96
CA ILE A 11 -4.81 -13.35 -11.82
C ILE A 11 -6.34 -13.39 -11.86
N GLU A 12 -6.94 -14.55 -12.10
CA GLU A 12 -8.41 -14.72 -12.11
C GLU A 12 -9.03 -14.29 -10.77
N GLY A 13 -8.41 -14.69 -9.66
CA GLY A 13 -8.83 -14.31 -8.31
C GLY A 13 -8.79 -12.80 -8.08
N LEU A 14 -7.71 -12.14 -8.50
CA LEU A 14 -7.57 -10.69 -8.36
C LEU A 14 -8.51 -9.89 -9.28
N GLU A 15 -8.76 -10.35 -10.51
CA GLU A 15 -9.78 -9.74 -11.37
C GLU A 15 -11.18 -9.90 -10.76
N SER A 16 -11.50 -11.07 -10.19
CA SER A 16 -12.76 -11.28 -9.48
C SER A 16 -12.87 -10.36 -8.26
N TYR A 17 -11.80 -10.20 -7.48
CA TYR A 17 -11.82 -9.30 -6.33
C TYR A 17 -12.11 -7.85 -6.73
N LEU A 18 -11.47 -7.36 -7.79
CA LEU A 18 -11.70 -6.00 -8.30
C LEU A 18 -13.12 -5.78 -8.85
N ALA A 19 -13.71 -6.81 -9.45
CA ALA A 19 -15.04 -6.73 -10.07
C ALA A 19 -16.19 -7.01 -9.10
N ASN A 20 -16.02 -7.99 -8.23
CA ASN A 20 -17.08 -8.62 -7.44
C ASN A 20 -16.88 -8.50 -5.92
N GLY A 21 -15.71 -8.02 -5.46
CA GLY A 21 -15.39 -7.91 -4.04
C GLY A 21 -14.99 -9.23 -3.37
N TYR A 22 -14.78 -10.31 -4.13
CA TYR A 22 -14.30 -11.60 -3.63
C TYR A 22 -13.37 -12.31 -4.62
N VAL A 23 -12.45 -13.11 -4.09
CA VAL A 23 -11.56 -13.96 -4.90
C VAL A 23 -12.30 -15.22 -5.38
N GLU A 24 -12.93 -15.95 -4.46
CA GLU A 24 -13.78 -17.11 -4.74
C GLU A 24 -15.14 -16.92 -4.06
N ALA A 25 -16.24 -17.19 -4.78
CA ALA A 25 -17.59 -16.93 -4.28
C ALA A 25 -17.97 -17.82 -3.07
N ASP A 26 -17.43 -19.04 -3.04
CA ASP A 26 -17.70 -20.02 -1.97
C ASP A 26 -16.64 -19.99 -0.87
N SER A 27 -15.71 -19.01 -0.89
CA SER A 27 -14.76 -18.81 0.21
C SER A 27 -15.48 -18.29 1.46
N PHE A 28 -15.13 -18.85 2.61
CA PHE A 28 -15.59 -18.33 3.91
C PHE A 28 -14.55 -17.43 4.58
N ASN A 29 -13.41 -17.19 3.95
CA ASN A 29 -12.40 -16.25 4.43
C ASN A 29 -12.84 -14.81 4.18
N ASP A 30 -12.13 -13.86 4.81
CA ASP A 30 -12.22 -12.46 4.39
C ASP A 30 -11.72 -12.34 2.94
N PRO A 31 -12.51 -11.80 2.00
CA PRO A 31 -12.07 -11.64 0.63
C PRO A 31 -10.83 -10.75 0.48
N GLU A 32 -10.58 -9.81 1.41
CA GLU A 32 -9.36 -9.01 1.42
C GLU A 32 -8.12 -9.86 1.75
N ASP A 33 -8.24 -10.83 2.67
CA ASP A 33 -7.16 -11.76 3.02
C ASP A 33 -6.82 -12.68 1.83
N ASP A 34 -7.85 -13.26 1.19
CA ASP A 34 -7.66 -14.11 0.00
C ASP A 34 -7.02 -13.30 -1.15
N ALA A 35 -7.42 -12.03 -1.31
CA ALA A 35 -6.87 -11.15 -2.34
C ALA A 35 -5.41 -10.76 -2.04
N LEU A 36 -5.06 -10.56 -0.77
CA LEU A 36 -3.68 -10.31 -0.36
C LEU A 36 -2.79 -11.54 -0.59
N GLU A 37 -3.29 -12.75 -0.31
CA GLU A 37 -2.59 -13.99 -0.64
C GLU A 37 -2.35 -14.10 -2.15
N CYS A 38 -3.37 -13.88 -2.98
CA CYS A 38 -3.23 -13.90 -4.44
C CYS A 38 -2.24 -12.84 -4.94
N LEU A 39 -2.31 -11.61 -4.44
CA LEU A 39 -1.44 -10.50 -4.85
C LEU A 39 0.02 -10.79 -4.53
N SER A 40 0.31 -11.21 -3.29
CA SER A 40 1.67 -11.51 -2.84
C SER A 40 2.25 -12.73 -3.56
N ASN A 41 1.44 -13.79 -3.75
CA ASN A 41 1.83 -14.96 -4.54
C ASN A 41 2.14 -14.60 -6.00
N LEU A 42 1.31 -13.77 -6.63
CA LEU A 42 1.52 -13.32 -8.00
C LEU A 42 2.81 -12.49 -8.10
N LEU A 43 3.08 -11.60 -7.14
CA LEU A 43 4.27 -10.76 -7.14
C LEU A 43 5.58 -11.58 -7.13
N VAL A 44 5.59 -12.71 -6.42
CA VAL A 44 6.74 -13.63 -6.36
C VAL A 44 6.93 -14.41 -7.66
N LYS A 45 5.84 -14.82 -8.32
CA LYS A 45 5.87 -15.68 -9.53
C LYS A 45 5.99 -14.88 -10.84
N ASP A 46 5.35 -13.71 -10.88
CA ASP A 46 5.31 -12.77 -12.01
C ASP A 46 5.24 -11.35 -11.46
N SER A 47 6.41 -10.76 -11.20
CA SER A 47 6.52 -9.41 -10.64
C SER A 47 5.85 -8.36 -11.52
N ARG A 48 5.89 -8.51 -12.85
CA ARG A 48 5.24 -7.57 -13.78
C ARG A 48 3.72 -7.62 -13.63
N GLY A 49 3.15 -8.83 -13.60
CA GLY A 49 1.73 -9.06 -13.34
C GLY A 49 1.31 -8.53 -11.97
N GLY A 50 2.03 -8.92 -10.92
CA GLY A 50 1.75 -8.50 -9.53
C GLY A 50 1.78 -6.99 -9.35
N LEU A 51 2.81 -6.30 -9.86
CA LEU A 51 2.88 -4.84 -9.80
C LEU A 51 1.80 -4.17 -10.65
N SER A 52 1.38 -4.79 -11.76
CA SER A 52 0.24 -4.28 -12.52
C SER A 52 -1.06 -4.35 -11.71
N PHE A 53 -1.28 -5.41 -10.93
CA PHE A 53 -2.44 -5.50 -10.04
C PHE A 53 -2.34 -4.55 -8.85
N CYS A 54 -1.14 -4.30 -8.30
CA CYS A 54 -0.94 -3.28 -7.27
C CYS A 54 -1.47 -1.91 -7.75
N LYS A 55 -1.18 -1.53 -9.01
CA LYS A 55 -1.70 -0.28 -9.59
C LYS A 55 -3.21 -0.31 -9.79
N LYS A 56 -3.79 -1.43 -10.24
CA LYS A 56 -5.25 -1.56 -10.40
C LYS A 56 -5.97 -1.42 -9.05
N ILE A 57 -5.45 -2.05 -7.99
CA ILE A 57 -5.98 -2.01 -6.63
C ILE A 57 -5.96 -0.58 -6.08
N LEU A 58 -4.82 0.12 -6.17
CA LEU A 58 -4.71 1.50 -5.69
C LEU A 58 -5.74 2.43 -6.34
N ASN A 59 -5.88 2.32 -7.66
CA ASN A 59 -6.77 3.16 -8.45
C ASN A 59 -8.25 2.70 -8.45
N SER A 60 -8.56 1.57 -7.83
CA SER A 60 -9.94 1.07 -7.79
C SER A 60 -10.76 1.87 -6.77
N ASN A 61 -11.92 2.34 -7.22
CA ASN A 61 -12.95 2.94 -6.36
C ASN A 61 -14.05 1.93 -6.00
N ASN A 62 -13.90 0.67 -6.41
CA ASN A 62 -14.90 -0.39 -6.28
C ASN A 62 -14.46 -1.49 -5.30
N ILE A 63 -13.43 -1.22 -4.49
CA ILE A 63 -12.98 -2.14 -3.45
C ILE A 63 -13.12 -1.47 -2.09
N ASP A 64 -13.66 -2.21 -1.13
CA ASP A 64 -13.81 -1.76 0.25
C ASP A 64 -12.52 -1.99 1.06
N GLY A 65 -11.62 -2.86 0.58
CA GLY A 65 -10.38 -3.22 1.26
C GLY A 65 -9.42 -2.04 1.41
N VAL A 66 -9.23 -1.59 2.66
CA VAL A 66 -8.32 -0.50 3.02
C VAL A 66 -6.90 -1.03 3.20
N PHE A 67 -6.74 -2.21 3.81
CA PHE A 67 -5.44 -2.79 4.11
C PHE A 67 -4.70 -3.22 2.84
N ILE A 68 -5.41 -3.77 1.86
CA ILE A 68 -4.86 -4.20 0.58
C ILE A 68 -4.36 -3.03 -0.26
N LYS A 69 -4.96 -1.83 -0.13
CA LYS A 69 -4.40 -0.60 -0.72
C LYS A 69 -3.05 -0.25 -0.10
N GLY A 70 -2.93 -0.31 1.22
CA GLY A 70 -1.64 -0.17 1.91
C GLY A 70 -0.60 -1.20 1.44
N SER A 71 -1.02 -2.46 1.30
CA SER A 71 -0.16 -3.55 0.82
C SER A 71 0.31 -3.34 -0.63
N ALA A 72 -0.61 -2.98 -1.54
CA ALA A 72 -0.31 -2.67 -2.93
C ALA A 72 0.66 -1.49 -3.07
N LEU A 73 0.46 -0.42 -2.28
CA LEU A 73 1.39 0.70 -2.22
C LEU A 73 2.77 0.26 -1.74
N ASN A 74 2.83 -0.52 -0.65
CA ASN A 74 4.08 -0.99 -0.07
C ASN A 74 4.89 -1.85 -1.06
N PHE A 75 4.23 -2.74 -1.80
CA PHE A 75 4.89 -3.53 -2.84
C PHE A 75 5.43 -2.65 -3.96
N LEU A 76 4.72 -1.59 -4.36
CA LEU A 76 5.23 -0.64 -5.36
C LEU A 76 6.43 0.15 -4.84
N LEU A 77 6.39 0.65 -3.60
CA LEU A 77 7.48 1.38 -2.95
C LEU A 77 8.78 0.56 -2.87
N LEU A 78 8.65 -0.76 -2.65
CA LEU A 78 9.79 -1.68 -2.54
C LEU A 78 10.20 -2.31 -3.88
N SER A 79 9.66 -1.83 -5.00
CA SER A 79 9.93 -2.39 -6.33
C SER A 79 10.73 -1.44 -7.22
N GLU A 80 11.11 -1.91 -8.40
CA GLU A 80 11.67 -1.08 -9.48
C GLU A 80 10.70 0.02 -9.97
N GLN A 81 9.41 -0.04 -9.58
CA GLN A 81 8.38 0.93 -9.92
C GLN A 81 8.07 1.90 -8.76
N TRP A 82 9.01 2.10 -7.83
CA TRP A 82 8.91 3.06 -6.72
C TRP A 82 8.50 4.48 -7.16
N SER A 83 8.97 4.91 -8.35
CA SER A 83 8.65 6.24 -8.89
C SER A 83 7.14 6.42 -9.11
N TYR A 84 6.45 5.38 -9.57
CA TYR A 84 4.99 5.39 -9.69
C TYR A 84 4.33 5.55 -8.31
N ALA A 85 4.82 4.88 -7.27
CA ALA A 85 4.29 5.03 -5.91
C ALA A 85 4.49 6.46 -5.38
N PHE A 86 5.65 7.06 -5.64
CA PHE A 86 5.94 8.45 -5.25
C PHE A 86 5.05 9.46 -5.98
N GLU A 87 4.84 9.28 -7.29
CA GLU A 87 3.93 10.11 -8.09
C GLU A 87 2.48 9.95 -7.62
N TYR A 88 2.05 8.71 -7.35
CA TYR A 88 0.73 8.40 -6.80
C TYR A 88 0.50 9.09 -5.46
N LEU A 89 1.43 8.94 -4.51
CA LEU A 89 1.38 9.59 -3.21
C LEU A 89 1.34 11.11 -3.35
N THR A 90 2.19 11.68 -4.22
CA THR A 90 2.24 13.13 -4.43
C THR A 90 0.92 13.67 -5.00
N SER A 91 0.28 12.93 -5.90
CA SER A 91 -0.94 13.35 -6.59
C SER A 91 -2.21 13.09 -5.78
N ASN A 92 -2.18 12.09 -4.89
CA ASN A 92 -3.37 11.62 -4.16
C ASN A 92 -3.29 11.82 -2.64
N ALA A 93 -2.25 12.49 -2.12
CA ALA A 93 -2.03 12.65 -0.67
C ALA A 93 -3.23 13.19 0.11
N ASP A 94 -4.08 14.02 -0.49
CA ASP A 94 -5.29 14.54 0.18
C ASP A 94 -6.35 13.45 0.44
N ASN A 95 -6.27 12.30 -0.26
CA ASN A 95 -7.29 11.26 -0.28
C ASN A 95 -6.78 9.87 0.12
N ILE A 96 -5.47 9.68 0.30
CA ILE A 96 -4.92 8.37 0.71
C ILE A 96 -5.50 7.92 2.06
N THR A 97 -5.68 6.60 2.20
CA THR A 97 -6.23 5.97 3.41
C THR A 97 -5.22 5.92 4.57
N LEU A 98 -5.68 5.50 5.75
CA LEU A 98 -4.82 5.23 6.92
C LEU A 98 -3.69 4.25 6.57
N ALA A 99 -4.02 3.13 5.90
CA ALA A 99 -3.07 2.10 5.53
C ALA A 99 -1.99 2.62 4.57
N GLU A 100 -2.39 3.39 3.55
CA GLU A 100 -1.46 3.99 2.59
C GLU A 100 -0.55 5.03 3.24
N LEU A 101 -1.10 5.88 4.11
CA LEU A 101 -0.33 6.88 4.84
C LEU A 101 0.71 6.24 5.75
N GLU A 102 0.31 5.22 6.52
CA GLU A 102 1.22 4.48 7.40
C GLU A 102 2.39 3.89 6.62
N LYS A 103 2.11 3.20 5.51
CA LYS A 103 3.14 2.58 4.67
C LYS A 103 4.08 3.61 4.05
N ALA A 104 3.56 4.76 3.63
CA ALA A 104 4.39 5.86 3.12
C ALA A 104 5.34 6.41 4.21
N LEU A 105 4.82 6.70 5.41
CA LEU A 105 5.62 7.21 6.52
C LEU A 105 6.69 6.20 6.96
N PHE A 106 6.32 4.93 7.07
CA PHE A 106 7.22 3.85 7.45
C PHE A 106 8.33 3.64 6.41
N TYR A 107 7.98 3.63 5.13
CA TYR A 107 8.95 3.53 4.03
C TYR A 107 10.02 4.63 4.14
N PHE A 108 9.60 5.89 4.28
CA PHE A 108 10.56 6.99 4.39
C PHE A 108 11.36 6.94 5.69
N TYR A 109 10.77 6.53 6.81
CA TYR A 109 11.52 6.28 8.04
C TYR A 109 12.68 5.30 7.81
N CYS A 110 12.43 4.20 7.09
CA CYS A 110 13.47 3.24 6.73
C CYS A 110 14.49 3.84 5.73
N ALA A 111 14.02 4.58 4.72
CA ALA A 111 14.86 5.17 3.67
C ALA A 111 15.94 6.12 4.20
N LYS A 112 15.76 6.70 5.40
CA LYS A 112 16.82 7.47 6.09
C LYS A 112 18.14 6.72 6.23
N ASN A 113 18.09 5.40 6.33
CA ASN A 113 19.27 4.55 6.53
C ASN A 113 19.82 3.97 5.22
N GLU A 114 19.19 4.25 4.08
CA GLU A 114 19.71 3.85 2.78
C GLU A 114 20.95 4.69 2.44
N THR A 115 21.96 4.05 1.84
CA THR A 115 23.18 4.76 1.42
C THR A 115 22.93 5.70 0.24
N ASP A 116 21.93 5.38 -0.58
CA ASP A 116 21.53 6.15 -1.76
C ASP A 116 19.99 6.14 -1.88
N PRO A 117 19.29 6.92 -1.06
CA PRO A 117 17.83 6.94 -1.03
C PRO A 117 17.26 7.56 -2.31
N TYR A 118 16.11 7.06 -2.77
CA TYR A 118 15.44 7.63 -3.92
C TYR A 118 15.04 9.10 -3.69
N PRO A 119 15.10 9.94 -4.73
CA PRO A 119 14.77 11.35 -4.62
C PRO A 119 13.29 11.54 -4.28
N VAL A 120 13.02 12.18 -3.14
CA VAL A 120 11.66 12.49 -2.68
C VAL A 120 11.07 13.63 -3.54
N PRO A 121 9.86 13.47 -4.11
CA PRO A 121 9.20 14.53 -4.84
C PRO A 121 8.97 15.79 -4.01
N GLU A 122 9.01 16.94 -4.68
CA GLU A 122 8.87 18.23 -4.01
C GLU A 122 7.54 18.31 -3.23
N GLY A 123 7.66 18.70 -1.95
CA GLY A 123 6.51 18.90 -1.07
C GLY A 123 5.83 17.62 -0.57
N LEU A 124 6.24 16.42 -0.99
CA LEU A 124 5.58 15.17 -0.59
C LEU A 124 5.52 15.01 0.93
N PHE A 125 6.62 15.21 1.65
CA PHE A 125 6.63 15.10 3.11
C PHE A 125 5.63 16.05 3.79
N LYS A 126 5.51 17.30 3.32
CA LYS A 126 4.52 18.25 3.85
C LYS A 126 3.09 17.76 3.61
N LYS A 127 2.83 17.15 2.45
CA LYS A 127 1.52 16.55 2.14
C LYS A 127 1.22 15.36 3.05
N LEU A 128 2.19 14.48 3.30
CA LEU A 128 2.04 13.34 4.22
C LEU A 128 1.79 13.81 5.66
N MET A 129 2.52 14.82 6.14
CA MET A 129 2.30 15.41 7.46
C MET A 129 0.91 16.05 7.57
N LYS A 130 0.48 16.81 6.56
CA LYS A 130 -0.88 17.37 6.49
C LYS A 130 -1.93 16.25 6.58
N ARG A 131 -1.75 15.17 5.80
CA ARG A 131 -2.68 14.04 5.79
C ARG A 131 -2.71 13.30 7.12
N TYR A 132 -1.56 13.17 7.79
CA TYR A 132 -1.50 12.65 9.15
C TYR A 132 -2.34 13.51 10.11
N GLU A 133 -2.23 14.83 10.08
CA GLU A 133 -3.02 15.71 10.95
C GLU A 133 -4.54 15.55 10.75
N GLU A 134 -4.97 15.27 9.53
CA GLU A 134 -6.38 14.98 9.19
C GLU A 134 -6.85 13.62 9.73
N LEU A 135 -6.00 12.60 9.69
CA LEU A 135 -6.36 11.22 10.00
C LEU A 135 -5.97 10.75 11.41
N LYS A 136 -5.12 11.48 12.14
CA LYS A 136 -4.55 11.02 13.41
C LYS A 136 -5.58 10.75 14.52
N ASN A 137 -6.77 11.36 14.43
CA ASN A 137 -7.84 11.18 15.41
C ASN A 137 -8.87 10.13 14.96
N ASP A 138 -8.67 9.49 13.81
CA ASP A 138 -9.52 8.39 13.35
C ASP A 138 -9.44 7.23 14.36
N PRO A 139 -10.58 6.67 14.82
CA PRO A 139 -10.60 5.55 15.77
C PRO A 139 -9.78 4.34 15.33
N ASP A 140 -9.63 4.14 14.03
CA ASP A 140 -8.94 2.99 13.43
C ASP A 140 -7.44 3.24 13.26
N ALA A 141 -6.95 4.47 13.41
CA ALA A 141 -5.53 4.81 13.27
C ALA A 141 -4.61 3.98 14.18
N LYS A 142 -5.13 3.55 15.34
CA LYS A 142 -4.42 2.67 16.29
C LYS A 142 -4.12 1.28 15.73
N PHE A 143 -4.99 0.73 14.87
CA PHE A 143 -4.78 -0.60 14.27
C PHE A 143 -3.64 -0.60 13.26
N TYR A 144 -3.28 0.58 12.76
CA TYR A 144 -2.15 0.82 11.87
C TYR A 144 -0.91 1.34 12.61
N HIS A 145 -0.96 1.54 13.93
CA HIS A 145 0.15 2.16 14.68
C HIS A 145 0.57 3.55 14.14
N LEU A 146 -0.35 4.29 13.52
CA LEU A 146 -0.03 5.51 12.76
C LEU A 146 0.73 6.57 13.57
N HIS A 147 0.36 6.77 14.84
CA HIS A 147 1.06 7.72 15.73
C HIS A 147 2.51 7.32 16.00
N GLU A 148 2.77 6.02 16.19
CA GLU A 148 4.12 5.50 16.42
C GLU A 148 4.98 5.70 15.17
N THR A 149 4.46 5.27 14.01
CA THR A 149 5.13 5.43 12.71
C THR A 149 5.41 6.91 12.39
N TYR A 150 4.46 7.82 12.65
CA TYR A 150 4.68 9.26 12.46
C TYR A 150 5.75 9.84 13.38
N ASN A 151 5.81 9.40 14.65
CA ASN A 151 6.82 9.85 15.59
C ASN A 151 8.23 9.44 15.13
N ASP A 152 8.38 8.24 14.57
CA ASP A 152 9.66 7.78 14.06
C ASP A 152 10.06 8.49 12.76
N PHE A 153 9.09 8.70 11.84
CA PHE A 153 9.28 9.50 10.64
C PHE A 153 9.70 10.95 10.96
N SER A 154 9.02 11.62 11.89
CA SER A 154 9.31 13.02 12.25
C SER A 154 10.64 13.20 12.99
N LYS A 155 11.10 12.19 13.74
CA LYS A 155 12.48 12.16 14.27
C LYS A 155 13.51 11.87 13.19
N ALA A 156 13.14 11.07 12.19
CA ALA A 156 14.02 10.75 11.07
C ALA A 156 14.34 12.00 10.24
N TYR A 157 13.31 12.80 9.95
CA TYR A 157 13.41 14.03 9.19
C TYR A 157 12.94 15.21 10.04
N PRO A 158 13.85 16.02 10.62
CA PRO A 158 13.49 17.23 11.36
C PRO A 158 12.99 18.30 10.37
N LEU A 159 11.77 18.11 9.90
CA LEU A 159 11.05 18.98 8.99
C LEU A 159 10.38 20.05 9.85
N ASN A 160 11.08 21.16 10.13
CA ASN A 160 10.60 22.34 10.88
C ASN A 160 9.21 22.14 11.55
N ASN A 161 9.19 21.39 12.66
CA ASN A 161 8.04 21.36 13.57
C ASN A 161 8.00 22.68 14.36
#